data_AF-A0A2N3LE18-F1
#
_entry.id   AF-A0A2N3LE18-F1
#
_cell.length_a   1.000
_cell.length_b   1.000
_cell.length_c   1.000
_cell.angle_alpha   90.00
_cell.angle_beta   90.00
_cell.angle_gamma   90.00
#
_symmetry.space_group_name_H-M   'P 1'
#
loop_
_entity.id
_entity.type
_entity.pdbx_description
1 polymer ?
#
loop_
_entity_poly.entity_id
_entity_poly.type
_entity_poly.pdbx_seq_one_letter_code
_entity_poly.pdbx_strand_id
1 'polypeptide(L)'
;MIKLEKGQIWRSKLHPHEDFKIYDVIVQEWDHHLTETFYCWERLNHEAFVKMVADRKRMTLDEFIKSTKTTHPFAWCGESQRNVLMNKIKKCEMELSE
;
A
#
# COMPACT_ATOMS: atom_id res chain seq x y z
N MET A 1 10.73 -16.57 6.93
CA MET A 1 9.67 -15.57 7.21
C MET A 1 10.08 -14.26 6.56
N ILE A 2 9.24 -13.64 5.73
CA ILE A 2 9.58 -12.34 5.08
C ILE A 2 9.68 -11.25 6.15
N LYS A 3 10.78 -10.52 6.19
CA LYS A 3 10.98 -9.35 7.06
C LYS A 3 10.68 -8.09 6.23
N LEU A 4 9.75 -7.26 6.71
CA LEU A 4 9.42 -5.99 6.08
C LEU A 4 10.36 -4.90 6.60
N GLU A 5 10.89 -4.09 5.71
CA GLU A 5 11.90 -3.07 6.04
C GLU A 5 11.75 -1.84 5.14
N LYS A 6 12.18 -0.68 5.66
CA LYS A 6 12.27 0.56 4.89
C LYS A 6 13.16 0.35 3.66
N GLY A 7 12.73 0.91 2.53
CA GLY A 7 13.42 0.83 1.25
C GLY A 7 12.93 -0.30 0.35
N GLN A 8 12.23 -1.31 0.89
CA GLN A 8 11.74 -2.44 0.09
C GLN A 8 10.69 -1.99 -0.93
N ILE A 9 10.82 -2.52 -2.14
CA ILE A 9 9.86 -2.35 -3.24
C ILE A 9 9.25 -3.70 -3.57
N TRP A 10 7.93 -3.79 -3.55
CA TRP A 10 7.18 -5.00 -3.85
C TRP A 10 6.37 -4.79 -5.12
N ARG A 11 6.55 -5.69 -6.10
CA ARG A 11 5.92 -5.59 -7.44
C ARG A 11 5.11 -6.82 -7.77
N SER A 12 3.95 -6.63 -8.39
CA SER A 12 3.09 -7.68 -8.92
C SER A 12 3.10 -7.67 -10.44
N LYS A 13 3.34 -8.84 -11.05
CA LYS A 13 3.20 -9.01 -12.51
C LYS A 13 1.75 -8.90 -12.98
N LEU A 14 0.79 -9.25 -12.12
CA LEU A 14 -0.64 -9.31 -12.44
C LEU A 14 -1.42 -8.07 -11.97
N HIS A 15 -0.92 -7.39 -10.94
CA HIS A 15 -1.61 -6.27 -10.30
C HIS A 15 -0.67 -5.06 -10.14
N PRO A 16 -0.19 -4.45 -11.24
CA PRO A 16 0.79 -3.36 -11.18
C PRO A 16 0.29 -2.12 -10.42
N HIS A 17 -1.03 -1.94 -10.32
CA HIS A 17 -1.63 -0.87 -9.50
C HIS A 17 -1.42 -1.08 -8.00
N GLU A 18 -1.11 -2.31 -7.57
CA GLU A 18 -0.84 -2.68 -6.17
C GLU A 18 0.63 -2.57 -5.78
N ASP A 19 1.55 -2.35 -6.74
CA ASP A 19 2.98 -2.14 -6.50
C ASP A 19 3.22 -1.05 -5.48
N PHE A 20 4.06 -1.31 -4.50
CA PHE A 20 4.32 -0.36 -3.41
C PHE A 20 5.77 -0.37 -2.94
N LYS A 21 6.17 0.74 -2.32
CA LYS A 21 7.43 0.87 -1.57
C LYS A 21 7.12 1.11 -0.10
N ILE A 22 7.91 0.52 0.79
CA ILE A 22 7.94 0.89 2.20
C ILE A 22 8.93 2.05 2.34
N TYR A 23 8.44 3.26 2.58
CA TYR A 23 9.29 4.45 2.70
C TYR A 23 9.66 4.79 4.14
N ASP A 24 8.90 4.28 5.12
CA ASP A 24 9.23 4.45 6.53
C ASP A 24 8.66 3.34 7.42
N VAL A 25 9.18 3.25 8.65
CA VAL A 25 8.69 2.31 9.66
C VAL A 25 8.54 3.08 10.99
N ILE A 26 7.31 3.17 11.48
CA ILE A 26 6.98 3.79 12.75
C ILE A 26 6.88 2.70 13.80
N VAL A 27 7.64 2.87 14.88
CA VAL A 27 7.63 1.97 16.02
C VAL A 27 7.02 2.73 17.19
N GLN A 28 5.87 2.26 17.67
CA GLN A 28 5.26 2.79 18.88
C GLN A 28 5.80 2.03 20.10
N GLU A 29 6.13 2.78 21.14
CA GLU A 29 6.63 2.27 22.40
C GLU A 29 5.76 2.81 23.55
N TRP A 30 5.46 1.95 24.53
CA TRP A 30 4.84 2.34 25.80
C TRP A 30 5.68 1.77 26.93
N ASP A 31 6.10 2.62 27.88
CA ASP A 31 7.01 2.25 28.98
C ASP A 31 8.26 1.48 28.51
N HIS A 32 8.89 1.94 27.43
CA HIS A 32 10.06 1.29 26.79
C HIS A 32 9.81 -0.12 26.22
N HIS A 33 8.55 -0.53 26.07
CA HIS A 33 8.17 -1.75 25.39
C HIS A 33 7.59 -1.46 24.01
N LEU A 34 8.09 -2.17 23.00
CA LEU A 34 7.54 -2.18 21.64
C LEU A 34 6.09 -2.65 21.67
N THR A 35 5.15 -1.75 21.36
CA THR A 35 3.71 -2.07 21.33
C THR A 35 3.26 -2.39 19.92
N GLU A 36 3.57 -1.51 18.97
CA GLU A 36 3.12 -1.65 17.57
C GLU A 36 4.18 -1.20 16.57
N THR A 37 4.15 -1.81 15.39
CA THR A 37 5.00 -1.40 14.25
C THR A 37 4.12 -1.18 13.03
N PHE A 38 4.17 0.05 12.52
CA PHE A 38 3.49 0.47 11.31
C PHE A 38 4.51 0.67 10.20
N TYR A 39 4.15 0.21 9.01
CA TYR A 39 4.92 0.36 7.79
C TYR A 39 4.23 1.40 6.94
N CYS A 40 4.93 2.50 6.68
CA CYS A 40 4.46 3.57 5.82
C CYS A 40 4.77 3.18 4.38
N TRP A 41 3.74 3.12 3.55
CA TRP A 41 3.85 2.66 2.18
C TRP A 41 3.22 3.64 1.19
N GLU A 42 3.76 3.66 -0.02
CA GLU A 42 3.22 4.40 -1.16
C GLU A 42 3.16 3.50 -2.38
N ARG A 43 2.13 3.67 -3.21
CA ARG A 43 2.06 3.00 -4.51
C ARG A 43 3.11 3.55 -5.46
N LEU A 44 3.52 2.72 -6.41
CA LEU A 44 4.57 3.10 -7.38
C LEU A 44 4.04 3.38 -8.78
N ASN A 45 2.94 2.75 -9.18
CA ASN A 45 2.41 2.87 -10.54
C ASN A 45 1.13 3.71 -10.56
N HIS A 46 1.30 5.02 -10.72
CA HIS A 46 0.20 5.98 -10.73
C HIS A 46 -0.77 5.73 -11.88
N GLU A 47 -0.27 5.46 -13.07
CA GLU A 47 -1.09 5.20 -14.25
C GLU A 47 -1.97 3.96 -14.08
N ALA A 48 -1.38 2.84 -13.64
CA ALA A 48 -2.14 1.61 -13.37
C ALA A 48 -3.17 1.81 -12.25
N PHE A 49 -2.83 2.59 -11.23
CA PHE A 49 -3.74 2.92 -10.14
C PHE A 49 -4.94 3.75 -10.61
N VAL A 50 -4.70 4.85 -11.33
CA VAL A 50 -5.75 5.70 -11.90
C VAL A 50 -6.69 4.88 -12.78
N LYS A 51 -6.11 4.05 -13.68
CA LYS A 51 -6.89 3.17 -14.56
C LYS A 51 -7.76 2.20 -13.75
N MET A 52 -7.19 1.54 -12.73
CA MET A 52 -7.94 0.62 -11.88
C MET A 52 -9.10 1.30 -11.15
N VAL A 53 -8.89 2.52 -10.61
CA VAL A 53 -9.95 3.29 -9.97
C VAL A 53 -11.04 3.62 -10.99
N ALA A 54 -10.65 4.09 -12.18
CA ALA A 54 -11.61 4.45 -13.21
C ALA A 54 -12.45 3.27 -13.69
N ASP A 55 -11.82 2.10 -13.88
CA ASP A 55 -12.50 0.88 -14.28
C ASP A 55 -13.50 0.40 -13.20
N ARG A 56 -13.12 0.49 -11.92
CA ARG A 56 -13.97 0.03 -10.79
C ARG A 56 -15.07 1.03 -10.41
N LYS A 57 -14.82 2.33 -10.54
CA LYS A 57 -15.76 3.39 -10.14
C LYS A 57 -16.57 3.95 -11.30
N ARG A 58 -16.18 3.65 -12.54
CA ARG A 58 -16.80 4.18 -13.77
C ARG A 58 -16.77 5.71 -13.82
N MET A 59 -15.70 6.32 -13.29
CA MET A 59 -15.46 7.76 -13.23
C MET A 59 -13.96 8.03 -13.08
N THR A 60 -13.49 9.23 -13.36
CA THR A 60 -12.09 9.60 -13.17
C THR A 60 -11.68 9.61 -11.70
N LEU A 61 -10.37 9.56 -11.42
CA LEU A 61 -9.85 9.65 -10.04
C LEU A 61 -10.29 10.95 -9.35
N ASP A 62 -10.28 12.07 -10.06
CA ASP A 62 -10.68 13.37 -9.51
C ASP A 62 -12.16 13.43 -9.15
N GLU A 63 -13.03 12.86 -10.00
CA GLU A 63 -14.45 12.74 -9.72
C GLU A 63 -14.70 11.82 -8.53
N PHE A 64 -13.96 10.71 -8.44
CA PHE A 64 -14.04 9.81 -7.29
C PHE A 64 -13.64 10.53 -5.99
N ILE A 65 -12.52 11.25 -5.98
CA ILE A 65 -12.06 12.02 -4.81
C ILE A 65 -13.09 13.06 -4.39
N LYS A 66 -13.68 13.80 -5.34
CA LYS A 66 -14.69 14.84 -5.05
C LYS A 66 -16.01 14.27 -4.54
N SER A 67 -16.39 13.07 -4.99
CA SER A 67 -17.67 12.44 -4.65
C SER A 67 -17.66 11.69 -3.31
N THR A 68 -16.48 11.41 -2.75
CA THR A 68 -16.34 10.60 -1.54
C THR A 68 -15.82 11.40 -0.35
N LYS A 69 -16.24 11.01 0.85
CA LYS A 69 -15.63 11.47 2.11
C LYS A 69 -14.35 10.70 2.46
N THR A 70 -14.14 9.55 1.82
CA THR A 70 -12.98 8.68 2.06
C THR A 70 -12.54 7.98 0.79
N THR A 71 -11.24 7.97 0.54
CA THR A 71 -10.66 7.25 -0.59
C THR A 71 -10.43 5.77 -0.26
N HIS A 72 -10.60 5.32 0.98
CA HIS A 72 -10.42 3.91 1.35
C HIS A 72 -11.40 2.98 0.57
N PRO A 73 -10.94 1.82 0.04
CA PRO A 73 -9.57 1.25 0.07
C PRO A 73 -8.63 1.72 -1.07
N PHE A 74 -9.06 2.68 -1.90
CA PHE A 74 -8.31 3.29 -3.01
C PHE A 74 -7.36 4.39 -2.53
N ALA A 75 -6.55 4.11 -1.51
CA ALA A 75 -5.53 5.04 -1.02
C ALA A 75 -4.25 4.93 -1.84
N TRP A 76 -3.62 6.07 -2.16
CA TRP A 76 -2.31 6.13 -2.83
C TRP A 76 -1.17 5.72 -1.90
N CYS A 77 -1.23 6.16 -0.65
CA CYS A 77 -0.28 5.83 0.41
C CYS A 77 -1.03 5.61 1.73
N GLY A 78 -0.34 5.04 2.71
CA GLY A 78 -0.90 4.86 4.03
C GLY A 78 0.05 4.17 5.01
N GLU A 79 -0.45 3.94 6.20
CA GLU A 79 0.24 3.23 7.27
C GLU A 79 -0.48 1.91 7.52
N SER A 80 0.28 0.84 7.73
CA SER A 80 -0.31 -0.48 7.91
C SER A 80 0.54 -1.36 8.80
N GLN A 81 -0.14 -2.18 9.60
CA GLN A 81 0.52 -3.24 10.36
C GLN A 81 1.08 -4.32 9.42
N ARG A 82 2.07 -5.09 9.92
CA ARG A 82 2.77 -6.13 9.15
C ARG A 82 1.82 -7.11 8.46
N ASN A 83 0.81 -7.59 9.17
CA ASN A 83 -0.16 -8.57 8.65
C ASN A 83 -0.90 -8.07 7.40
N VAL A 84 -1.27 -6.77 7.36
CA VAL A 84 -1.97 -6.16 6.23
C VAL A 84 -1.10 -6.18 4.97
N LEU A 85 0.17 -5.76 5.09
CA LEU A 85 1.11 -5.78 3.96
C LEU A 85 1.48 -7.20 3.54
N MET A 86 1.65 -8.12 4.49
CA MET A 86 1.91 -9.54 4.17
C MET A 86 0.74 -10.18 3.42
N ASN A 87 -0.50 -9.88 3.80
CA ASN A 87 -1.69 -10.35 3.10
C ASN A 87 -1.77 -9.78 1.68
N LYS A 88 -1.42 -8.50 1.50
CA LYS A 88 -1.33 -7.85 0.19
C LYS A 88 -0.27 -8.53 -0.69
N ILE A 89 0.95 -8.70 -0.19
CA ILE A 89 2.07 -9.37 -0.89
C ILE A 89 1.63 -10.76 -1.36
N LYS A 90 1.00 -11.54 -0.48
CA LYS A 90 0.51 -12.88 -0.82
C LYS A 90 -0.62 -12.84 -1.85
N LYS A 91 -1.65 -12.01 -1.64
CA LYS A 91 -2.83 -11.95 -2.52
C LYS A 91 -2.48 -11.48 -3.93
N CYS A 92 -1.51 -10.60 -4.05
CA CYS A 92 -1.11 -10.02 -5.32
C CYS A 92 0.13 -10.72 -5.93
N GLU A 93 0.55 -11.86 -5.39
CA GLU A 93 1.70 -12.63 -5.88
C GLU A 93 2.93 -11.74 -6.10
N MET A 94 3.22 -10.89 -5.11
CA MET A 94 4.25 -9.87 -5.25
C MET A 94 5.64 -10.43 -5.01
N GLU A 95 6.60 -9.95 -5.79
CA GLU A 95 8.02 -10.25 -5.67
C GLU A 95 8.74 -9.02 -5.11
N LEU A 96 9.75 -9.25 -4.27
CA LEU A 96 10.64 -8.19 -3.81
C LEU A 96 11.52 -7.79 -5.00
N SER A 97 11.48 -6.51 -5.38
CA SER A 97 12.37 -5.92 -6.37
C SER A 97 13.69 -5.54 -5.70
N GLU A 98 14.77 -5.71 -6.45
CA GLU A 98 16.05 -5.05 -6.17
C GLU A 98 15.90 -3.52 -6.18
#